data_AF-A0ABD1QB41-F1
#
_entry.id   AF-A0ABD1QB41-F1
#
_cell.length_a   1.000
_cell.length_b   1.000
_cell.length_c   1.000
_cell.angle_alpha   90.00
_cell.angle_beta   90.00
_cell.angle_gamma   90.00
#
_symmetry.space_group_name_H-M   'P 1'
#
loop_
_entity.id
_entity.type
_entity.pdbx_description
1 polymer ?
#
loop_
_entity_poly.entity_id
_entity_poly.type
_entity_poly.pdbx_seq_one_letter_code
_entity_poly.pdbx_strand_id
1 'polypeptide(L)'
;MEENGFGSNASNLETTTTADDTAIDLSLQKKHTTMLECLSNCHHSWLAGKSIINFTTLNAPPSFESTKYFLSKFSQTKVYVESCLSQIHQQQENQNPSSDSIPKIDIQKISLSISDLEKLVAENSYFLPSYEVQAFLKNIENLKHSLDDVTSLVIPNKTLSLKNEPSKKPTNPVQNDVIVEKSQNARISEVGI
;
A
#
# COMPACT_ATOMS: atom_id res chain seq x y z
N MET A 1 32.02 -27.47 21.59
CA MET A 1 32.47 -27.58 22.99
C MET A 1 31.74 -26.45 23.71
N GLU A 2 30.76 -26.69 24.57
CA GLU A 2 30.52 -27.82 25.46
C GLU A 2 29.02 -28.15 25.54
N GLU A 3 28.73 -29.44 25.60
CA GLU A 3 27.44 -30.00 26.01
C GLU A 3 27.38 -30.12 27.53
N ASN A 4 26.18 -30.07 28.10
CA ASN A 4 25.77 -30.73 29.35
C ASN A 4 24.22 -30.78 29.30
N GLY A 5 23.50 -31.91 29.35
CA GLY A 5 23.83 -33.21 29.93
C GLY A 5 22.85 -33.51 31.07
N PHE A 6 21.83 -34.32 30.76
CA PHE A 6 20.79 -34.99 31.59
C PHE A 6 20.85 -34.93 33.13
N GLY A 7 19.66 -34.88 33.75
CA GLY A 7 19.47 -35.18 35.17
C GLY A 7 18.03 -35.41 35.59
N SER A 8 17.36 -36.39 34.98
CA SER A 8 16.11 -36.95 35.52
C SER A 8 16.41 -37.66 36.85
N ASN A 9 16.01 -37.08 37.96
CA ASN A 9 15.96 -37.79 39.25
C ASN A 9 14.51 -37.87 39.71
N ALA A 10 13.83 -38.92 39.24
CA ALA A 10 12.69 -39.49 39.93
C ALA A 10 13.20 -40.20 41.18
N SER A 11 13.16 -39.52 42.32
CA SER A 11 13.26 -40.19 43.62
C SER A 11 11.85 -40.41 44.15
N ASN A 12 11.42 -41.68 44.06
CA ASN A 12 10.41 -42.25 44.93
C ASN A 12 10.74 -41.88 46.38
N LEU A 13 9.81 -41.22 47.08
CA LEU A 13 9.74 -41.27 48.53
C LEU A 13 8.34 -41.77 48.90
N GLU A 14 8.25 -43.10 48.98
CA GLU A 14 7.16 -43.79 49.63
C GLU A 14 7.44 -43.73 51.14
N THR A 15 6.71 -42.85 51.83
CA THR A 15 6.56 -42.91 53.28
C THR A 15 5.08 -42.92 53.60
N THR A 16 4.64 -44.11 54.01
CA THR A 16 3.50 -44.31 54.90
C THR A 16 3.54 -43.27 56.05
N THR A 17 2.40 -42.66 56.39
CA THR A 17 1.90 -42.35 57.76
C THR A 17 0.93 -41.14 57.74
N THR A 18 -0.29 -41.38 58.27
CA THR A 18 -1.32 -40.44 58.77
C THR A 18 -2.02 -39.45 57.81
N ALA A 19 -3.35 -39.45 57.88
CA ALA A 19 -4.30 -38.62 57.12
C ALA A 19 -4.17 -37.09 57.29
N ASP A 20 -3.30 -36.62 58.19
CA ASP A 20 -3.07 -35.19 58.45
C ASP A 20 -2.05 -34.56 57.49
N ASP A 21 -1.05 -35.29 56.98
CA ASP A 21 -0.02 -34.70 56.09
C ASP A 21 -0.51 -34.49 54.66
N THR A 22 -1.37 -35.37 54.13
CA THR A 22 -2.02 -35.17 52.82
C THR A 22 -3.03 -34.03 52.86
N ALA A 23 -3.64 -33.78 54.02
CA ALA A 23 -4.56 -32.65 54.22
C ALA A 23 -3.81 -31.31 54.22
N ILE A 24 -2.58 -31.26 54.75
CA ILE A 24 -1.72 -30.08 54.72
C ILE A 24 -1.27 -29.77 53.28
N ASP A 25 -0.89 -30.79 52.50
CA ASP A 25 -0.48 -30.64 51.10
C ASP A 25 -1.66 -30.19 50.21
N LEU A 26 -2.85 -30.77 50.39
CA LEU A 26 -4.06 -30.36 49.69
C LEU A 26 -4.46 -28.90 50.02
N SER A 27 -4.29 -28.50 51.28
CA SER A 27 -4.53 -27.12 51.74
C SER A 27 -3.53 -26.13 51.12
N LEU A 28 -2.25 -26.52 51.02
CA LEU A 28 -1.21 -25.72 50.39
C LEU A 28 -1.48 -25.55 48.89
N GLN A 29 -1.85 -26.63 48.19
CA GLN A 29 -2.20 -26.61 46.78
C GLN A 29 -3.43 -25.72 46.53
N LYS A 30 -4.47 -25.83 47.37
CA LYS A 30 -5.67 -25.00 47.27
C LYS A 30 -5.35 -23.52 47.52
N LYS A 31 -4.48 -23.20 48.46
CA LYS A 31 -4.03 -21.82 48.68
C LYS A 31 -3.24 -21.30 47.48
N HIS A 32 -2.39 -22.11 46.87
CA HIS A 32 -1.65 -21.74 45.66
C HIS A 32 -2.58 -21.48 44.48
N THR A 33 -3.59 -22.32 44.26
CA THR A 33 -4.59 -22.08 43.20
C THR A 33 -5.42 -20.83 43.47
N THR A 34 -5.88 -20.61 44.70
CA THR A 34 -6.59 -19.37 45.07
C THR A 34 -5.70 -18.14 44.90
N MET A 35 -4.40 -18.22 45.24
CA MET A 35 -3.45 -17.13 45.01
C MET A 35 -3.30 -16.81 43.53
N LEU A 36 -3.15 -17.82 42.66
CA LEU A 36 -3.08 -17.62 41.21
C LEU A 36 -4.37 -17.01 40.66
N GLU A 37 -5.53 -17.46 41.15
CA GLU A 37 -6.82 -16.88 40.80
C GLU A 37 -6.93 -15.42 41.24
N CYS A 38 -6.48 -15.08 42.45
CA CYS A 38 -6.45 -13.70 42.93
C CYS A 38 -5.49 -12.82 42.10
N LEU A 39 -4.31 -13.32 41.74
CA LEU A 39 -3.37 -12.60 40.87
C LEU A 39 -3.97 -12.36 39.48
N SER A 40 -4.62 -13.37 38.91
CA SER A 40 -5.33 -13.27 37.63
C SER A 40 -6.49 -12.26 37.69
N ASN A 41 -7.33 -12.36 38.73
CA ASN A 41 -8.45 -11.43 38.95
C ASN A 41 -7.97 -10.00 39.21
N CYS A 42 -6.85 -9.81 39.92
CA CYS A 42 -6.23 -8.51 40.11
C CYS A 42 -5.77 -7.91 38.77
N HIS A 43 -5.14 -8.72 37.91
CA HIS A 43 -4.74 -8.29 36.57
C HIS A 43 -5.94 -7.93 35.68
N HIS A 44 -6.98 -8.77 35.68
CA HIS A 44 -8.21 -8.50 34.94
C HIS A 44 -8.94 -7.26 35.44
N SER A 45 -9.02 -7.05 36.76
CA SER A 45 -9.60 -5.84 37.36
C SER A 45 -8.80 -4.59 37.01
N TRP A 46 -7.47 -4.67 37.02
CA TRP A 46 -6.60 -3.59 36.59
C TRP A 46 -6.79 -3.22 35.12
N LEU A 47 -6.88 -4.20 34.22
CA LEU A 47 -7.16 -3.96 32.79
C LEU A 47 -8.58 -3.43 32.54
N ALA A 48 -9.59 -3.96 33.23
CA ALA A 48 -10.97 -3.51 33.12
C ALA A 48 -11.14 -2.07 33.63
N GLY A 49 -10.47 -1.73 34.74
CA GLY A 49 -10.39 -0.36 35.24
C GLY A 49 -9.74 0.59 34.24
N LYS A 50 -8.68 0.14 33.55
CA LYS A 50 -8.00 0.88 32.48
C LYS A 50 -8.89 1.18 31.28
N SER A 51 -9.83 0.30 30.96
CA SER A 51 -10.76 0.46 29.84
C SER A 51 -11.76 1.62 30.07
N ILE A 52 -12.17 1.85 31.32
CA ILE A 52 -13.14 2.90 31.69
C ILE A 52 -12.50 4.30 31.69
N ILE A 53 -11.19 4.41 31.90
CA ILE A 53 -10.45 5.69 31.97
C ILE A 53 -10.13 6.28 30.59
N ASN A 54 -10.41 5.55 29.51
CA ASN A 54 -10.09 5.97 28.13
C ASN A 54 -11.11 6.98 27.55
N PHE A 55 -12.18 7.32 28.27
CA PHE A 55 -13.19 8.29 27.80
C PHE A 55 -13.16 9.64 28.53
N THR A 56 -12.40 9.80 29.63
CA THR A 56 -12.47 11.01 30.47
C THR A 56 -11.14 11.68 30.79
N THR A 57 -10.01 11.23 30.24
CA THR A 57 -8.70 11.80 30.59
C THR A 57 -8.04 12.49 29.40
N LEU A 58 -8.32 13.78 29.24
CA LEU A 58 -7.63 14.71 28.32
C LEU A 58 -6.11 14.81 28.58
N ASN A 59 -5.58 14.18 29.65
CA ASN A 59 -4.19 14.28 30.10
C ASN A 59 -3.47 12.93 30.33
N ALA A 60 -4.02 11.80 29.87
CA ALA A 60 -3.25 10.55 29.89
C ALA A 60 -2.27 10.54 28.69
N PRO A 61 -0.99 10.11 28.88
CA PRO A 61 -0.09 9.97 27.75
C PRO A 61 -0.72 9.01 26.73
N PRO A 62 -0.66 9.34 25.42
CA PRO A 62 -1.10 8.46 24.36
C PRO A 62 -0.62 7.03 24.61
N SER A 63 -1.50 6.05 24.48
CA SER A 63 -1.05 4.67 24.48
C SER A 63 -0.01 4.52 23.36
N PHE A 64 1.26 4.31 23.73
CA PHE A 64 2.38 4.14 22.79
C PHE A 64 2.16 2.93 21.85
N GLU A 65 1.24 2.03 22.21
CA GLU A 65 0.69 0.99 21.34
C GLU A 65 0.14 1.59 20.04
N SER A 66 -0.56 2.73 20.10
CA SER A 66 -1.18 3.38 18.94
C SER A 66 -0.12 3.84 17.93
N THR A 67 0.97 4.47 18.40
CA THR A 67 2.06 4.95 17.53
C THR A 67 2.83 3.79 16.92
N LYS A 68 3.16 2.74 17.68
CA LYS A 68 3.85 1.55 17.13
C LYS A 68 2.99 0.84 16.09
N TYR A 69 1.71 0.66 16.39
CA TYR A 69 0.75 0.07 15.46
C TYR A 69 0.68 0.90 14.17
N PHE A 70 0.53 2.22 14.31
CA PHE A 70 0.53 3.16 13.18
C PHE A 70 1.79 3.01 12.32
N LEU A 71 2.99 3.08 12.91
CA LEU A 71 4.25 2.98 12.17
C LEU A 71 4.38 1.64 11.46
N SER A 72 4.05 0.54 12.15
CA SER A 72 4.08 -0.80 11.57
C SER A 72 3.12 -0.94 10.38
N LYS A 73 1.86 -0.50 10.55
CA LYS A 73 0.86 -0.54 9.49
C LYS A 73 1.23 0.37 8.33
N PHE A 74 1.71 1.58 8.59
CA PHE A 74 2.16 2.51 7.56
C PHE A 74 3.29 1.91 6.73
N SER A 75 4.34 1.39 7.38
CA SER A 75 5.48 0.76 6.71
C SER A 75 5.06 -0.48 5.92
N GLN A 76 4.22 -1.35 6.49
CA GLN A 76 3.73 -2.55 5.82
C GLN A 76 2.93 -2.22 4.58
N THR A 77 1.98 -1.28 4.68
CA THR A 77 1.15 -0.87 3.54
C THR A 77 1.99 -0.15 2.49
N LYS A 78 2.97 0.68 2.89
CA LYS A 78 3.92 1.31 1.96
C LYS A 78 4.68 0.26 1.13
N VAL A 79 5.31 -0.71 1.77
CA VAL A 79 6.05 -1.78 1.08
C VAL A 79 5.13 -2.59 0.18
N TYR A 80 3.91 -2.88 0.63
CA TYR A 80 2.89 -3.54 -0.18
C TYR A 80 2.57 -2.77 -1.46
N VAL A 81 2.30 -1.46 -1.34
CA VAL A 81 2.02 -0.59 -2.49
C VAL A 81 3.21 -0.53 -3.44
N GLU A 82 4.42 -0.31 -2.93
CA GLU A 82 5.66 -0.26 -3.74
C GLU A 82 5.91 -1.57 -4.49
N SER A 83 5.65 -2.72 -3.84
CA SER A 83 5.76 -4.03 -4.47
C SER A 83 4.72 -4.24 -5.56
N CYS A 84 3.47 -3.84 -5.33
CA CYS A 84 2.41 -3.95 -6.34
C CYS A 84 2.68 -3.05 -7.56
N LEU A 85 3.14 -1.82 -7.34
CA LEU A 85 3.52 -0.91 -8.43
C LEU A 85 4.67 -1.49 -9.27
N SER A 86 5.69 -2.04 -8.60
CA SER A 86 6.81 -2.70 -9.27
C SER A 86 6.37 -3.93 -10.07
N GLN A 87 5.43 -4.71 -9.54
CA GLN A 87 4.87 -5.86 -10.22
C GLN A 87 4.10 -5.46 -11.48
N ILE A 88 3.28 -4.41 -11.42
CA ILE A 88 2.56 -3.89 -12.60
C ILE A 88 3.57 -3.42 -13.66
N HIS A 89 4.64 -2.73 -13.25
CA HIS A 89 5.68 -2.28 -14.17
C HIS A 89 6.36 -3.46 -14.90
N GLN A 90 6.74 -4.52 -14.17
CA GLN A 90 7.33 -5.73 -14.77
C GLN A 90 6.35 -6.46 -15.69
N GLN A 91 5.07 -6.51 -15.31
CA GLN A 91 4.03 -7.11 -16.15
C GLN A 91 3.84 -6.32 -17.45
N GLN A 92 3.85 -4.98 -17.41
CA GLN A 92 3.77 -4.15 -18.61
C GLN A 92 4.95 -4.38 -19.55
N GLU A 93 6.17 -4.51 -19.03
CA GLU A 93 7.36 -4.78 -19.85
C GLU A 93 7.33 -6.16 -20.55
N ASN A 94 6.67 -7.15 -19.94
CA ASN A 94 6.60 -8.52 -20.45
C ASN A 94 5.30 -8.89 -21.18
N GLN A 95 4.28 -8.01 -21.21
CA GLN A 95 2.95 -8.33 -21.73
C GLN A 95 2.81 -8.10 -23.24
N ASN A 96 2.22 -9.09 -23.91
CA ASN A 96 1.59 -8.99 -25.23
C ASN A 96 0.17 -8.39 -25.02
N PRO A 97 -0.37 -7.54 -25.91
CA PRO A 97 -1.42 -6.55 -25.63
C PRO A 97 -2.86 -7.11 -25.51
N SER A 98 -3.06 -8.27 -24.88
CA SER A 98 -4.37 -8.96 -24.88
C SER A 98 -5.06 -9.07 -23.52
N SER A 99 -4.51 -8.50 -22.42
CA SER A 99 -5.11 -8.57 -21.08
C SER A 99 -5.35 -7.20 -20.42
N ASP A 100 -6.21 -6.40 -21.02
CA ASP A 100 -6.44 -4.98 -20.63
C ASP A 100 -7.19 -4.74 -19.31
N SER A 101 -7.70 -5.78 -18.63
CA SER A 101 -8.62 -5.63 -17.49
C SER A 101 -7.98 -5.85 -16.12
N ILE A 102 -7.05 -6.80 -15.99
CA ILE A 102 -6.41 -7.15 -14.71
C ILE A 102 -5.60 -5.97 -14.14
N PRO A 103 -4.78 -5.24 -14.93
CA PRO A 103 -3.99 -4.13 -14.40
C PRO A 103 -4.84 -2.98 -13.84
N LYS A 104 -6.05 -2.77 -14.38
CA LYS A 104 -6.95 -1.68 -13.95
C LYS A 104 -7.56 -1.92 -12.58
N ILE A 105 -7.90 -3.17 -12.26
CA ILE A 105 -8.44 -3.55 -10.95
C ILE A 105 -7.35 -3.38 -9.88
N ASP A 106 -6.12 -3.78 -10.20
CA ASP A 106 -4.98 -3.65 -9.29
C ASP A 106 -4.65 -2.17 -9.02
N ILE A 107 -4.69 -1.30 -10.03
CA ILE A 107 -4.52 0.16 -9.88
C ILE A 107 -5.58 0.75 -8.94
N GLN A 108 -6.86 0.38 -9.08
CA GLN A 108 -7.93 0.88 -8.21
C GLN A 108 -7.73 0.42 -6.76
N LYS A 109 -7.30 -0.83 -6.55
CA LYS A 109 -7.00 -1.35 -5.22
C LYS A 109 -5.83 -0.63 -4.56
N ILE A 110 -4.80 -0.31 -5.33
CA ILE A 110 -3.66 0.48 -4.86
C ILE A 110 -4.10 1.91 -4.49
N SER A 111 -4.92 2.55 -5.34
CA SER A 111 -5.50 3.87 -5.06
C SER A 111 -6.27 3.91 -3.73
N LEU A 112 -7.09 2.88 -3.48
CA LEU A 112 -7.80 2.75 -2.21
C LEU A 112 -6.84 2.57 -1.03
N SER A 113 -5.80 1.74 -1.19
CA SER A 113 -4.79 1.50 -0.15
C SER A 113 -4.01 2.78 0.21
N ILE A 114 -3.76 3.66 -0.77
CA ILE A 114 -3.13 4.98 -0.54
C ILE A 114 -4.11 5.91 0.19
N SER A 115 -5.39 5.89 -0.16
CA SER A 115 -6.42 6.68 0.54
C SER A 115 -6.57 6.24 2.01
N ASP A 116 -6.47 4.94 2.27
CA ASP A 116 -6.45 4.40 3.63
C ASP A 116 -5.20 4.84 4.41
N LEU A 117 -4.05 5.01 3.75
CA LEU A 117 -2.85 5.60 4.37
C LEU A 117 -3.06 7.06 4.75
N GLU A 118 -3.67 7.87 3.87
CA GLU A 118 -4.02 9.28 4.18
C GLU A 118 -4.92 9.36 5.40
N LYS A 119 -5.95 8.52 5.45
CA LYS A 119 -6.86 8.41 6.58
C LYS A 119 -6.13 8.00 7.86
N LEU A 120 -5.27 6.99 7.79
CA LEU A 120 -4.49 6.50 8.92
C LEU A 120 -3.57 7.58 9.51
N VAL A 121 -2.93 8.40 8.66
CA VAL A 121 -2.12 9.54 9.10
C VAL A 121 -2.98 10.62 9.76
N ALA A 122 -4.14 10.95 9.17
CA ALA A 122 -5.06 11.92 9.76
C ALA A 122 -5.54 11.49 11.15
N GLU A 123 -5.93 10.23 11.30
CA GLU A 123 -6.38 9.63 12.57
C GLU A 123 -5.28 9.61 13.64
N ASN A 124 -4.00 9.53 13.28
CA ASN A 124 -2.89 9.46 14.25
C ASN A 124 -2.09 10.76 14.37
N SER A 125 -2.44 11.80 13.61
CA SER A 125 -1.68 13.05 13.50
C SER A 125 -1.47 13.77 14.85
N TYR A 126 -2.44 13.68 15.76
CA TYR A 126 -2.37 14.31 17.08
C TYR A 126 -1.37 13.63 18.04
N PHE A 127 -0.93 12.42 17.72
CA PHE A 127 0.08 11.67 18.47
C PHE A 127 1.49 11.80 17.91
N LEU A 128 1.63 12.45 16.75
CA LEU A 128 2.87 12.53 16.01
C LEU A 128 3.38 13.97 16.03
N PRO A 129 4.69 14.19 16.18
CA PRO A 129 5.29 15.49 15.93
C PRO A 129 4.97 15.98 14.51
N SER A 130 4.80 17.29 14.31
CA SER A 130 4.45 17.86 13.01
C SER A 130 5.46 17.50 11.90
N TYR A 131 6.74 17.35 12.24
CA TYR A 131 7.76 16.94 11.27
C TYR A 131 7.54 15.50 10.75
N GLU A 132 7.02 14.60 11.60
CA GLU A 132 6.71 13.23 11.20
C GLU A 132 5.47 13.19 10.31
N VAL A 133 4.43 13.93 10.69
CA VAL A 133 3.21 14.05 9.88
C VAL A 133 3.55 14.54 8.46
N GLN A 134 4.38 15.58 8.34
CA GLN A 134 4.84 16.06 7.03
C GLN A 134 5.63 15.00 6.26
N ALA A 135 6.51 14.24 6.93
CA ALA A 135 7.25 13.16 6.30
C ALA A 135 6.33 12.04 5.77
N PHE A 136 5.29 11.66 6.53
CA PHE A 136 4.32 10.66 6.09
C PHE A 136 3.46 11.16 4.93
N LEU A 137 2.98 12.40 4.97
CA LEU A 137 2.23 13.02 3.87
C LEU A 137 3.07 13.11 2.59
N LYS A 138 4.34 13.50 2.70
CA LYS A 138 5.27 13.50 1.57
C LYS A 138 5.49 12.11 0.98
N ASN A 139 5.61 11.09 1.84
CA ASN A 139 5.71 9.70 1.36
C ASN A 139 4.45 9.28 0.60
N ILE A 140 3.26 9.65 1.08
CA ILE A 140 2.00 9.39 0.40
C ILE A 140 1.96 10.10 -0.96
N GLU A 141 2.36 11.36 -1.04
CA GLU A 141 2.45 12.12 -2.29
C GLU A 141 3.35 11.41 -3.32
N ASN A 142 4.52 10.92 -2.90
CA ASN A 142 5.40 10.12 -3.76
C ASN A 142 4.72 8.83 -4.28
N LEU A 143 3.95 8.13 -3.42
CA LEU A 143 3.20 6.94 -3.85
C LEU A 143 2.10 7.28 -4.86
N LYS A 144 1.44 8.43 -4.71
CA LYS A 144 0.43 8.92 -5.66
C LYS A 144 1.06 9.22 -7.02
N HIS A 145 2.19 9.91 -7.04
CA HIS A 145 2.95 10.15 -8.27
C HIS A 145 3.37 8.85 -8.95
N SER A 146 3.89 7.88 -8.19
CA SER A 146 4.26 6.58 -8.76
C SER A 146 3.05 5.81 -9.30
N LEU A 147 1.88 5.93 -8.68
CA LEU A 147 0.63 5.36 -9.20
C LEU A 147 0.20 6.04 -10.50
N ASP A 148 0.31 7.38 -10.59
CA ASP A 148 -0.01 8.14 -11.79
C ASP A 148 0.90 7.73 -12.96
N ASP A 149 2.20 7.57 -12.69
CA ASP A 149 3.18 7.08 -13.67
C ASP A 149 2.78 5.71 -14.22
N VAL A 150 2.50 4.74 -13.33
CA VAL A 150 2.04 3.39 -13.70
C VAL A 150 0.70 3.44 -14.44
N THR A 151 -0.21 4.31 -14.04
CA THR A 151 -1.52 4.48 -14.68
C THR A 151 -1.36 5.01 -16.10
N SER A 152 -0.43 5.93 -16.34
CA SER A 152 -0.13 6.48 -17.66
C SER A 152 0.46 5.45 -18.64
N LEU A 153 1.15 4.43 -18.12
CA LEU A 153 1.67 3.30 -18.87
C LEU A 153 0.55 2.34 -19.27
N VAL A 154 -0.35 2.02 -18.32
CA VAL A 154 -1.44 1.04 -18.50
C VAL A 154 -2.62 1.58 -19.29
N ILE A 155 -2.91 2.87 -19.15
CA ILE A 155 -3.97 3.56 -19.88
C ILE A 155 -3.26 4.46 -20.88
N PRO A 156 -3.17 4.07 -22.16
CA PRO A 156 -2.61 4.93 -23.18
C PRO A 156 -3.41 6.23 -23.17
N ASN A 157 -2.80 7.29 -22.65
CA ASN A 157 -3.37 8.62 -22.71
C ASN A 157 -3.44 8.99 -24.19
N LYS A 158 -4.64 8.85 -24.76
CA LYS A 158 -4.95 9.24 -26.13
C LYS A 158 -4.81 10.76 -26.25
N THR A 159 -3.59 11.27 -26.35
CA THR A 159 -3.35 12.44 -27.18
C THR A 159 -3.47 11.95 -28.62
N LEU A 160 -4.71 11.85 -29.09
CA LEU A 160 -5.02 11.82 -30.51
C LEU A 160 -4.45 13.11 -31.10
N SER A 161 -3.15 13.11 -31.38
CA SER A 161 -2.54 14.11 -32.23
C SER A 161 -3.03 13.76 -33.63
N LEU A 162 -4.28 14.14 -33.92
CA LEU A 162 -4.75 14.36 -35.28
C LEU A 162 -3.87 15.50 -35.80
N LYS A 163 -2.70 15.12 -36.30
CA LYS A 163 -1.92 15.94 -37.19
C LYS A 163 -2.81 16.12 -38.42
N ASN A 164 -3.62 17.18 -38.39
CA ASN A 164 -4.36 17.63 -39.55
C ASN A 164 -3.30 18.01 -40.58
N GLU A 165 -3.07 17.12 -41.56
CA GLU A 165 -2.29 17.46 -42.75
C GLU A 165 -2.89 18.71 -43.39
N PRO A 166 -2.11 19.79 -43.63
CA PRO A 166 -2.51 20.73 -44.65
C PRO A 166 -2.33 20.04 -46.01
N SER A 167 -3.42 19.53 -46.56
CA SER A 167 -3.49 19.10 -47.97
C SER A 167 -2.99 20.22 -48.88
N LYS A 168 -1.79 20.04 -49.44
CA LYS A 168 -1.33 20.76 -50.63
C LYS A 168 -0.62 19.78 -51.57
N LYS A 169 -1.45 19.20 -52.44
CA LYS A 169 -1.25 18.67 -53.81
C LYS A 169 0.17 18.19 -54.21
N PRO A 170 0.31 16.95 -54.72
CA PRO A 170 1.54 16.49 -55.39
C PRO A 170 1.52 16.87 -56.87
N THR A 171 2.66 17.21 -57.47
CA THR A 171 3.09 16.79 -58.84
C THR A 171 4.48 17.34 -59.17
N ASN A 172 5.46 16.44 -59.29
CA ASN A 172 6.45 16.30 -60.38
C ASN A 172 7.51 15.28 -59.92
N PRO A 173 8.07 14.39 -60.79
CA PRO A 173 8.75 14.78 -62.04
C PRO A 173 8.69 13.76 -63.22
N VAL A 174 8.75 14.21 -64.48
CA VAL A 174 9.19 13.37 -65.63
C VAL A 174 9.99 14.22 -66.64
N GLN A 175 11.09 13.64 -67.12
CA GLN A 175 12.10 14.17 -68.05
C GLN A 175 11.61 14.24 -69.51
N ASN A 176 12.08 15.22 -70.28
CA ASN A 176 12.74 15.11 -71.61
C ASN A 176 12.47 16.30 -72.56
N ASP A 177 13.53 16.60 -73.30
CA ASP A 177 13.74 17.61 -74.34
C ASP A 177 12.70 17.68 -75.48
N VAL A 178 12.82 18.76 -76.26
CA VAL A 178 12.29 19.04 -77.62
C VAL A 178 11.07 19.97 -77.70
N ILE A 179 11.40 21.27 -77.87
CA ILE A 179 10.90 22.22 -78.90
C ILE A 179 9.61 21.79 -79.61
N VAL A 180 8.51 22.53 -79.44
CA VAL A 180 7.68 23.08 -80.54
C VAL A 180 6.86 24.26 -80.01
N GLU A 181 7.18 25.41 -80.58
CA GLU A 181 6.44 26.66 -80.59
C GLU A 181 5.07 26.47 -81.29
N LYS A 182 3.97 26.84 -80.62
CA LYS A 182 2.81 27.41 -81.35
C LYS A 182 1.90 28.22 -80.42
N SER A 183 2.03 29.54 -80.58
CA SER A 183 1.05 30.55 -80.18
C SER A 183 -0.35 30.24 -80.72
N GLN A 184 -1.38 30.51 -79.92
CA GLN A 184 -2.54 31.29 -80.37
C GLN A 184 -3.41 31.69 -79.17
N ASN A 185 -3.26 32.97 -78.81
CA ASN A 185 -4.17 33.69 -77.93
C ASN A 185 -5.44 34.05 -78.70
N ALA A 186 -6.52 34.24 -77.95
CA ALA A 186 -7.85 34.62 -78.39
C ALA A 186 -7.89 35.77 -79.42
N ARG A 187 -9.02 35.92 -80.14
CA ARG A 187 -10.07 36.92 -79.83
C ARG A 187 -10.87 37.32 -81.09
N ILE A 188 -12.20 37.43 -80.90
CA ILE A 188 -13.20 38.27 -81.57
C ILE A 188 -13.44 38.14 -83.09
N SER A 189 -14.52 37.42 -83.41
CA SER A 189 -15.52 37.86 -84.38
C SER A 189 -16.10 39.22 -83.95
N GLU A 190 -16.24 40.18 -84.85
CA GLU A 190 -17.53 40.55 -85.44
C GLU A 190 -17.34 41.75 -86.39
N VAL A 191 -17.82 41.56 -87.62
CA VAL A 191 -17.91 42.55 -88.70
C VAL A 191 -19.33 43.08 -88.72
N GLY A 192 -19.51 44.40 -88.82
CA GLY A 192 -20.82 45.01 -88.94
C GLY A 192 -20.73 46.48 -89.35
N ILE A 193 -20.63 46.66 -90.68
CA ILE A 193 -21.08 47.77 -91.56
C ILE A 193 -21.00 49.20 -91.00
#